data_AF-A0A2C5ZTP7-F1
#
_entry.id   AF-A0A2C5ZTP7-F1
#
_cell.length_a   1.000
_cell.length_b   1.000
_cell.length_c   1.000
_cell.angle_alpha   90.00
_cell.angle_beta   90.00
_cell.angle_gamma   90.00
#
_symmetry.space_group_name_H-M   'P 1'
#
loop_
_entity.id
_entity.type
_entity.pdbx_description
1 polymer ?
#
loop_
_entity_poly.entity_id
_entity_poly.type
_entity_poly.pdbx_seq_one_letter_code
_entity_poly.pdbx_strand_id
1 'polypeptide(L)'
;MIIPPRNPLPHCGNFASPDDYISQLLDFASSSDLFQMLCGGVHVLDFFTTEPGLFHAVLPPEWHQFLLSCDSMRLLDLLMRDHLDQLDFAPSQQPPESLLRYIRSVRNLSLRRDCDEKPDLAPLPRAVSVGMKPKKIHEVRCFADFVARLSGPDVTHIVDLGSGQNYLGRALASEPYRRRVVAVEGRDNNVAAARELDRLSGLAVKEKVRRNKKLWNKILAARGSDAEGDAEALAQAIRQIDGTDGFDFRPARELQSLYYGDEAKGTGCVQYVSGRLDSGDLGDVISSIDRGHDQGKEKLGLMAVSIHSCGNLSHHGIRSLVLNPQMRAVAIVGCCYNLMTEKLGPPTYKHAYLRPSLQAVNGRVVRESERHDVHGFPMSKAFSTHGGQGIRLNITARMMACQAPQNWSHDDSESFFTRHFFRAVLQRIFLDRGVVDRIWHRGPEAETSRRSSPFDVSTSPVTIGSLRKPCYSSLRTYVRGAVDKLTTSTEYKQYADVMRQRMADMSDAEIDAYEAAYAPRRKELCVIWTLMAFSATVVEALIVADRWLFLAEQPDVVEHAWVQTVFEYAQSPRNLVVVGLRRNDA
;
A
#
# COMPACT_ATOMS: atom_id res chain seq x y z
N MET A 1 -22.84 -13.88 -13.60
CA MET A 1 -22.56 -14.13 -12.17
C MET A 1 -21.25 -14.88 -12.09
N ILE A 2 -20.30 -14.44 -11.28
CA ILE A 2 -18.98 -15.09 -11.15
C ILE A 2 -19.15 -16.39 -10.36
N ILE A 3 -18.64 -17.50 -10.91
CA ILE A 3 -18.64 -18.81 -10.24
C ILE A 3 -17.40 -18.84 -9.33
N PRO A 4 -17.54 -19.17 -8.03
CA PRO A 4 -16.39 -19.33 -7.15
C PRO A 4 -15.39 -20.34 -7.73
N PRO A 5 -14.08 -20.04 -7.71
CA PRO A 5 -13.08 -20.95 -8.25
C PRO A 5 -12.98 -22.20 -7.37
N ARG A 6 -12.64 -23.35 -7.99
CA ARG A 6 -12.38 -24.60 -7.28
C ARG A 6 -11.27 -24.46 -6.24
N ASN A 7 -10.22 -23.71 -6.59
CA ASN A 7 -9.12 -23.38 -5.69
C ASN A 7 -9.31 -21.95 -5.19
N PRO A 8 -9.58 -21.74 -3.89
CA PRO A 8 -9.89 -20.42 -3.36
C PRO A 8 -8.68 -19.50 -3.24
N LEU A 9 -7.45 -20.04 -3.31
CA LEU A 9 -6.21 -19.26 -3.31
C LEU A 9 -5.43 -19.54 -4.60
N PRO A 10 -4.92 -18.51 -5.29
CA PRO A 10 -4.18 -18.69 -6.53
C PRO A 10 -2.71 -19.01 -6.25
N HIS A 11 -2.39 -20.00 -5.41
CA HIS A 11 -1.00 -20.39 -5.17
C HIS A 11 -0.35 -21.02 -6.41
N CYS A 12 0.98 -20.93 -6.54
CA CYS A 12 1.72 -21.51 -7.66
C CYS A 12 2.03 -23.01 -7.49
N GLY A 13 2.23 -23.45 -6.25
CA GLY A 13 2.57 -24.85 -5.95
C GLY A 13 1.38 -25.81 -6.03
N ASN A 14 1.67 -27.10 -6.08
CA ASN A 14 0.68 -28.18 -6.03
C ASN A 14 0.47 -28.60 -4.56
N PHE A 15 -0.54 -28.03 -3.91
CA PHE A 15 -0.93 -28.37 -2.54
C PHE A 15 -2.19 -29.23 -2.54
N ALA A 16 -2.34 -30.12 -1.57
CA ALA A 16 -3.45 -31.06 -1.50
C ALA A 16 -4.78 -30.37 -1.19
N SER A 17 -4.73 -29.27 -0.43
CA SER A 17 -5.88 -28.46 -0.03
C SER A 17 -5.43 -27.02 0.29
N PRO A 18 -6.38 -26.08 0.43
CA PRO A 18 -6.07 -24.76 0.97
C PRO A 18 -5.42 -24.81 2.35
N ASP A 19 -5.86 -25.73 3.22
CA ASP A 19 -5.29 -25.88 4.57
C ASP A 19 -3.84 -26.38 4.54
N ASP A 20 -3.51 -27.30 3.63
CA ASP A 20 -2.13 -27.76 3.38
C ASP A 20 -1.24 -26.59 2.94
N TYR A 21 -1.73 -25.77 2.00
CA TYR A 21 -1.02 -24.55 1.59
C TYR A 21 -0.79 -23.59 2.77
N ILE A 22 -1.83 -23.31 3.57
CA ILE A 22 -1.71 -22.43 4.74
C ILE A 22 -0.69 -22.98 5.74
N SER A 23 -0.73 -24.29 6.04
CA SER A 23 0.23 -24.91 6.95
C SER A 23 1.66 -24.73 6.46
N GLN A 24 1.93 -25.10 5.21
CA GLN A 24 3.29 -24.98 4.63
C GLN A 24 3.77 -23.53 4.53
N LEU A 25 2.86 -22.58 4.26
CA LEU A 25 3.16 -21.16 4.23
C LEU A 25 3.58 -20.64 5.62
N LEU A 26 2.82 -21.00 6.66
CA LEU A 26 3.11 -20.61 8.04
C LEU A 26 4.39 -21.27 8.56
N ASP A 27 4.57 -22.56 8.27
CA ASP A 27 5.75 -23.32 8.64
C ASP A 27 7.01 -22.73 7.98
N PHE A 28 6.97 -22.43 6.68
CA PHE A 28 8.09 -21.78 5.99
C PHE A 28 8.42 -20.41 6.58
N ALA A 29 7.40 -19.58 6.82
CA ALA A 29 7.59 -18.24 7.40
C ALA A 29 8.23 -18.30 8.80
N SER A 30 7.94 -19.35 9.56
CA SER A 30 8.40 -19.51 10.95
C SER A 30 9.70 -20.30 11.09
N SER A 31 10.06 -21.14 10.11
CA SER A 31 11.24 -22.03 10.19
C SER A 31 12.38 -21.69 9.23
N SER A 32 12.13 -20.88 8.20
CA SER A 32 13.17 -20.50 7.23
C SER A 32 13.96 -19.29 7.71
N ASP A 33 15.13 -19.54 8.31
CA ASP A 33 16.05 -18.49 8.79
C ASP A 33 16.41 -17.50 7.67
N LEU A 34 16.69 -18.00 6.47
CA LEU A 34 17.02 -17.16 5.32
C LEU A 34 15.87 -16.23 4.94
N PHE A 35 14.64 -16.73 4.90
CA PHE A 35 13.45 -15.91 4.64
C PHE A 35 13.28 -14.84 5.73
N GLN A 36 13.43 -15.20 7.00
CA GLN A 36 13.28 -14.26 8.11
C GLN A 36 14.37 -13.17 8.10
N MET A 37 15.60 -13.53 7.73
CA MET A 37 16.68 -12.56 7.55
C MET A 37 16.39 -11.61 6.38
N LEU A 38 16.04 -12.13 5.20
CA LEU A 38 15.75 -11.31 4.01
C LEU A 38 14.48 -10.45 4.20
N CYS A 39 13.44 -10.98 4.82
CA CYS A 39 12.16 -10.30 5.01
C CYS A 39 11.95 -9.83 6.46
N GLY A 40 13.02 -9.42 7.14
CA GLY A 40 12.90 -8.93 8.52
C GLY A 40 14.20 -8.47 9.17
N GLY A 41 15.31 -9.17 8.88
CA GLY A 41 16.62 -8.89 9.48
C GLY A 41 17.49 -7.90 8.72
N VAL A 42 17.23 -7.63 7.44
CA VAL A 42 18.07 -6.75 6.61
C VAL A 42 17.54 -5.32 6.53
N HIS A 43 18.43 -4.35 6.69
CA HIS A 43 18.13 -2.93 6.48
C HIS A 43 19.25 -2.24 5.68
N VAL A 44 18.88 -1.33 4.77
CA VAL A 44 19.84 -0.67 3.85
C VAL A 44 20.95 0.10 4.58
N LEU A 45 20.63 0.64 5.75
CA LEU A 45 21.56 1.43 6.56
C LEU A 45 22.67 0.58 7.19
N ASP A 46 22.47 -0.73 7.31
CA ASP A 46 23.40 -1.61 8.01
C ASP A 46 24.40 -2.31 7.07
N PHE A 47 24.29 -2.04 5.76
CA PHE A 47 24.99 -2.77 4.72
C PHE A 47 26.52 -2.61 4.79
N PHE A 48 26.98 -1.39 5.06
CA PHE A 48 28.41 -1.04 5.14
C PHE A 48 28.87 -0.70 6.57
N THR A 49 28.00 -0.84 7.57
CA THR A 49 28.32 -0.51 8.98
C THR A 49 28.64 -1.73 9.83
N THR A 50 28.53 -2.93 9.26
CA THR A 50 28.80 -4.22 9.90
C THR A 50 29.85 -5.03 9.12
N GLU A 51 30.61 -5.87 9.82
CA GLU A 51 31.62 -6.79 9.24
C GLU A 51 31.24 -8.23 9.60
N PRO A 52 31.31 -9.21 8.68
CA PRO A 52 31.79 -9.13 7.28
C PRO A 52 30.77 -8.47 6.30
N GLY A 53 29.71 -7.84 6.81
CA GLY A 53 28.64 -7.22 6.02
C GLY A 53 27.44 -8.15 5.82
N LEU A 54 26.30 -7.55 5.48
CA LEU A 54 25.02 -8.27 5.41
C LEU A 54 25.00 -9.37 4.34
N PHE A 55 25.68 -9.18 3.21
CA PHE A 55 25.74 -10.19 2.15
C PHE A 55 26.33 -11.51 2.64
N HIS A 56 27.53 -11.45 3.25
CA HIS A 56 28.22 -12.63 3.75
C HIS A 56 27.57 -13.21 5.02
N ALA A 57 26.89 -12.38 5.81
CA ALA A 57 26.21 -12.81 7.03
C ALA A 57 24.86 -13.49 6.77
N VAL A 58 24.11 -13.03 5.76
CA VAL A 58 22.76 -13.53 5.43
C VAL A 58 22.82 -14.75 4.52
N LEU A 59 23.68 -14.71 3.49
CA LEU A 59 23.62 -15.68 2.39
C LEU A 59 24.56 -16.86 2.63
N PRO A 60 24.14 -18.09 2.31
CA PRO A 60 25.01 -19.27 2.34
C PRO A 60 26.31 -19.04 1.54
N PRO A 61 27.50 -19.40 2.07
CA PRO A 61 28.79 -19.18 1.40
C PRO A 61 28.86 -19.73 -0.02
N GLU A 62 28.22 -20.87 -0.28
CA GLU A 62 28.22 -21.51 -1.59
C GLU A 62 27.47 -20.71 -2.66
N TRP A 63 26.66 -19.70 -2.26
CA TRP A 63 25.97 -18.80 -3.20
C TRP A 63 26.85 -17.64 -3.66
N HIS A 64 27.87 -17.28 -2.90
CA HIS A 64 28.55 -15.99 -3.04
C HIS A 64 29.19 -15.83 -4.42
N GLN A 65 29.94 -16.82 -4.89
CA GLN A 65 30.61 -16.77 -6.19
C GLN A 65 29.61 -16.60 -7.34
N PHE A 66 28.56 -17.42 -7.37
CA PHE A 66 27.52 -17.34 -8.40
C PHE A 66 26.85 -15.95 -8.39
N LEU A 67 26.37 -15.50 -7.23
CA LEU A 67 25.61 -14.26 -7.11
C LEU A 67 26.43 -13.01 -7.42
N LEU A 68 27.72 -12.99 -7.09
CA LEU A 68 28.61 -11.88 -7.42
C LEU A 68 28.97 -11.85 -8.91
N SER A 69 29.04 -13.02 -9.56
CA SER A 69 29.33 -13.12 -11.01
C SER A 69 28.11 -12.91 -11.90
N CYS A 70 26.89 -13.17 -11.40
CA CYS A 70 25.67 -13.10 -12.18
C CYS A 70 25.20 -11.65 -12.36
N ASP A 71 24.88 -11.24 -13.59
CA ASP A 71 24.24 -9.95 -13.85
C ASP A 71 22.91 -9.81 -13.07
N SER A 72 22.54 -8.57 -12.70
CA SER A 72 21.37 -8.29 -11.87
C SER A 72 20.05 -8.63 -12.58
N MET A 73 19.94 -8.35 -13.88
CA MET A 73 18.75 -8.70 -14.66
C MET A 73 18.70 -10.20 -14.93
N ARG A 74 19.84 -10.81 -15.23
CA ARG A 74 19.94 -12.27 -15.36
C ARG A 74 19.53 -12.99 -14.06
N LEU A 75 19.95 -12.47 -12.90
CA LEU A 75 19.54 -13.00 -11.60
C LEU A 75 18.04 -12.86 -11.41
N LEU A 76 17.46 -11.71 -11.77
CA LEU A 76 16.02 -11.50 -11.69
C LEU A 76 15.24 -12.48 -12.60
N ASP A 77 15.74 -12.76 -13.80
CA ASP A 77 15.16 -13.77 -14.70
C ASP A 77 15.19 -15.16 -14.07
N LEU A 78 16.32 -15.56 -13.49
CA LEU A 78 16.43 -16.82 -12.74
C LEU A 78 15.43 -16.88 -11.57
N LEU A 79 15.25 -15.78 -10.84
CA LEU A 79 14.34 -15.75 -9.68
C LEU A 79 12.87 -15.75 -10.08
N MET A 80 12.49 -15.06 -11.17
CA MET A 80 11.08 -14.79 -11.49
C MET A 80 10.54 -15.49 -12.73
N ARG A 81 11.37 -15.80 -13.73
CA ARG A 81 10.92 -16.10 -15.12
C ARG A 81 11.35 -17.47 -15.61
N ASP A 82 12.59 -17.88 -15.33
CA ASP A 82 13.15 -19.10 -15.92
C ASP A 82 12.49 -20.38 -15.42
N HIS A 83 12.47 -21.40 -16.27
CA HIS A 83 12.16 -22.78 -15.88
C HIS A 83 13.37 -23.40 -15.20
N LEU A 84 13.26 -23.71 -13.90
CA LEU A 84 14.41 -24.12 -13.08
C LEU A 84 15.00 -25.49 -13.46
N ASP A 85 14.27 -26.30 -14.22
CA ASP A 85 14.74 -27.60 -14.70
C ASP A 85 15.35 -27.52 -16.11
N GLN A 86 15.34 -26.33 -16.73
CA GLN A 86 15.84 -26.06 -18.07
C GLN A 86 16.63 -24.74 -18.08
N LEU A 87 17.69 -24.71 -17.28
CA LEU A 87 18.50 -23.50 -17.13
C LEU A 87 19.66 -23.48 -18.13
N ASP A 88 19.77 -22.37 -18.85
CA ASP A 88 20.89 -22.09 -19.76
C ASP A 88 22.00 -21.33 -19.00
N PHE A 89 22.86 -22.07 -18.32
CA PHE A 89 24.10 -21.56 -17.72
C PHE A 89 25.29 -22.41 -18.18
N ALA A 90 26.42 -21.76 -18.42
CA ALA A 90 27.68 -22.46 -18.63
C ALA A 90 28.01 -23.35 -17.41
N PRO A 91 28.69 -24.51 -17.59
CA PRO A 91 28.98 -25.43 -16.49
C PRO A 91 29.69 -24.78 -15.29
N SER A 92 30.56 -23.80 -15.52
CA SER A 92 31.29 -23.07 -14.49
C SER A 92 30.51 -21.92 -13.84
N GLN A 93 29.25 -21.69 -14.26
CA GLN A 93 28.39 -20.60 -13.81
C GLN A 93 27.01 -21.11 -13.35
N GLN A 94 26.89 -22.40 -13.05
CA GLN A 94 25.62 -22.95 -12.60
C GLN A 94 25.24 -22.41 -11.21
N PRO A 95 23.95 -22.07 -11.00
CA PRO A 95 23.46 -21.72 -9.68
C PRO A 95 23.57 -22.93 -8.73
N PRO A 96 23.96 -22.73 -7.46
CA PRO A 96 24.00 -23.80 -6.48
C PRO A 96 22.61 -24.44 -6.26
N GLU A 97 22.56 -25.75 -6.03
CA GLU A 97 21.29 -26.46 -5.83
C GLU A 97 20.53 -25.96 -4.58
N SER A 98 21.23 -25.53 -3.53
CA SER A 98 20.60 -24.91 -2.35
C SER A 98 19.87 -23.60 -2.69
N LEU A 99 20.39 -22.81 -3.64
CA LEU A 99 19.73 -21.61 -4.17
C LEU A 99 18.50 -22.01 -4.98
N LEU A 100 18.62 -22.97 -5.90
CA LEU A 100 17.49 -23.45 -6.69
C LEU A 100 16.35 -23.99 -5.82
N ARG A 101 16.67 -24.73 -4.75
CA ARG A 101 15.68 -25.18 -3.77
C ARG A 101 14.96 -24.02 -3.08
N TYR A 102 15.70 -22.99 -2.66
CA TYR A 102 15.10 -21.80 -2.06
C TYR A 102 14.17 -21.08 -3.04
N ILE A 103 14.59 -20.94 -4.31
CA ILE A 103 13.77 -20.35 -5.37
C ILE A 103 12.48 -21.15 -5.57
N ARG A 104 12.56 -22.49 -5.63
CA ARG A 104 11.39 -23.37 -5.73
C ARG A 104 10.44 -23.16 -4.55
N SER A 105 10.94 -23.14 -3.31
CA SER A 105 10.12 -22.90 -2.11
C SER A 105 9.39 -21.56 -2.17
N VAL A 106 10.10 -20.46 -2.45
CA VAL A 106 9.51 -19.12 -2.55
C VAL A 106 8.47 -19.06 -3.67
N ARG A 107 8.78 -19.60 -4.86
CA ARG A 107 7.85 -19.62 -5.99
C ARG A 107 6.58 -20.42 -5.69
N ASN A 108 6.70 -21.60 -5.10
CA ASN A 108 5.57 -22.47 -4.75
C ASN A 108 4.62 -21.81 -3.74
N LEU A 109 5.19 -21.11 -2.75
CA LEU A 109 4.45 -20.42 -1.69
C LEU A 109 3.94 -19.03 -2.11
N SER A 110 4.33 -18.54 -3.28
CA SER A 110 3.83 -17.28 -3.82
C SER A 110 2.47 -17.44 -4.46
N LEU A 111 1.74 -16.33 -4.54
CA LEU A 111 0.47 -16.25 -5.27
C LEU A 111 0.72 -15.90 -6.74
N ARG A 112 0.11 -16.69 -7.64
CA ARG A 112 0.03 -16.46 -9.08
C ARG A 112 -0.56 -15.09 -9.38
N ARG A 113 0.00 -14.45 -10.40
CA ARG A 113 -0.32 -13.06 -10.78
C ARG A 113 -0.91 -12.93 -12.18
N ASP A 114 -0.89 -14.00 -12.95
CA ASP A 114 -1.47 -14.01 -14.29
C ASP A 114 -2.98 -13.92 -14.19
N CYS A 115 -3.56 -13.05 -15.01
CA CYS A 115 -4.99 -12.89 -15.11
C CYS A 115 -5.52 -13.89 -16.14
N ASP A 116 -6.15 -14.96 -15.67
CA ASP A 116 -6.72 -16.01 -16.52
C ASP A 116 -7.83 -15.45 -17.44
N GLU A 117 -8.62 -14.49 -16.94
CA GLU A 117 -9.62 -13.77 -17.72
C GLU A 117 -9.03 -12.46 -18.27
N LYS A 118 -8.92 -12.35 -19.60
CA LYS A 118 -8.70 -11.07 -20.29
C LYS A 118 -10.00 -10.64 -20.95
N PRO A 119 -10.95 -10.05 -20.20
CA PRO A 119 -12.21 -9.65 -20.79
C PRO A 119 -11.95 -8.56 -21.83
N ASP A 120 -12.52 -8.73 -23.03
CA ASP A 120 -12.54 -7.70 -24.06
C ASP A 120 -13.53 -6.61 -23.65
N LEU A 121 -13.06 -5.71 -22.79
CA LEU A 121 -13.87 -4.65 -22.19
C LEU A 121 -13.83 -3.39 -23.06
N ALA A 122 -15.01 -2.90 -23.41
CA ALA A 122 -15.18 -1.60 -24.05
C ALA A 122 -14.42 -0.50 -23.26
N PRO A 123 -13.80 0.46 -23.97
CA PRO A 123 -13.10 1.56 -23.31
C PRO A 123 -14.07 2.41 -22.48
N LEU A 124 -13.60 2.93 -21.35
CA LEU A 124 -14.39 3.87 -20.56
C LEU A 124 -14.69 5.13 -21.39
N PRO A 125 -15.93 5.67 -21.35
CA PRO A 125 -16.25 6.93 -21.99
C PRO A 125 -15.30 8.04 -21.54
N ARG A 126 -14.90 8.92 -22.46
CA ARG A 126 -13.93 10.00 -22.19
C ARG A 126 -14.36 10.89 -21.02
N ALA A 127 -15.65 11.12 -20.86
CA ALA A 127 -16.23 11.90 -19.77
C ALA A 127 -16.07 11.23 -18.39
N VAL A 128 -16.01 9.90 -18.34
CA VAL A 128 -15.80 9.11 -17.13
C VAL A 128 -14.31 8.99 -16.79
N SER A 129 -13.45 8.84 -17.82
CA SER A 129 -12.01 8.62 -17.65
C SER A 129 -11.19 9.90 -17.42
N VAL A 130 -11.83 11.08 -17.32
CA VAL A 130 -11.15 12.37 -17.11
C VAL A 130 -10.27 12.33 -15.86
N GLY A 131 -9.01 12.76 -16.00
CA GLY A 131 -8.03 12.81 -14.90
C GLY A 131 -7.33 11.49 -14.58
N MET A 132 -7.75 10.37 -15.18
CA MET A 132 -7.12 9.07 -14.95
C MET A 132 -5.86 8.88 -15.81
N LYS A 133 -4.78 8.38 -15.21
CA LYS A 133 -3.61 7.86 -15.92
C LYS A 133 -3.92 6.48 -16.55
N PRO A 134 -3.17 6.00 -17.55
CA PRO A 134 -3.41 4.70 -18.20
C PRO A 134 -3.58 3.54 -17.21
N LYS A 135 -2.68 3.42 -16.22
CA LYS A 135 -2.81 2.43 -15.12
C LYS A 135 -4.15 2.54 -14.38
N LYS A 136 -4.60 3.76 -14.07
CA LYS A 136 -5.85 3.99 -13.34
C LYS A 136 -7.07 3.62 -14.19
N ILE A 137 -7.03 3.94 -15.49
CA ILE A 137 -8.08 3.54 -16.45
C ILE A 137 -8.20 2.01 -16.49
N HIS A 138 -7.07 1.32 -16.58
CA HIS A 138 -7.01 -0.16 -16.56
C HIS A 138 -7.64 -0.74 -15.29
N GLU A 139 -7.19 -0.31 -14.11
CA GLU A 139 -7.74 -0.76 -12.82
C GLU A 139 -9.24 -0.52 -12.71
N VAL A 140 -9.70 0.70 -13.00
CA VAL A 140 -11.12 1.08 -12.87
C VAL A 140 -11.98 0.28 -13.84
N ARG A 141 -11.54 0.12 -15.10
CA ARG A 141 -12.28 -0.63 -16.11
C ARG A 141 -12.44 -2.09 -15.72
N CYS A 142 -11.34 -2.77 -15.39
CA CYS A 142 -11.35 -4.18 -15.03
C CYS A 142 -12.13 -4.43 -13.73
N PHE A 143 -11.96 -3.57 -12.73
CA PHE A 143 -12.64 -3.76 -11.45
C PHE A 143 -14.14 -3.44 -11.53
N ALA A 144 -14.54 -2.41 -12.30
CA ALA A 144 -15.96 -2.09 -12.46
C ALA A 144 -16.72 -3.24 -13.13
N ASP A 145 -16.14 -3.86 -14.17
CA ASP A 145 -16.69 -5.07 -14.80
C ASP A 145 -16.78 -6.23 -13.80
N PHE A 146 -15.68 -6.51 -13.10
CA PHE A 146 -15.62 -7.57 -12.10
C PHE A 146 -16.69 -7.41 -11.01
N VAL A 147 -16.81 -6.21 -10.43
CA VAL A 147 -17.82 -5.88 -9.42
C VAL A 147 -19.23 -6.02 -9.99
N ALA A 148 -19.48 -5.57 -11.22
CA ALA A 148 -20.79 -5.67 -11.85
C ALA A 148 -21.22 -7.12 -12.09
N ARG A 149 -20.29 -8.01 -12.46
CA ARG A 149 -20.53 -9.46 -12.62
C ARG A 149 -20.69 -10.21 -11.29
N LEU A 150 -20.02 -9.72 -10.25
CA LEU A 150 -20.07 -10.27 -8.88
C LEU A 150 -21.33 -9.83 -8.12
N SER A 151 -21.83 -8.63 -8.41
CA SER A 151 -23.06 -8.08 -7.81
C SER A 151 -24.27 -8.91 -8.25
N GLY A 152 -24.76 -9.75 -7.35
CA GLY A 152 -25.99 -10.52 -7.52
C GLY A 152 -27.25 -9.64 -7.50
N PRO A 153 -28.43 -10.23 -7.74
CA PRO A 153 -29.71 -9.50 -7.76
C PRO A 153 -30.04 -8.87 -6.40
N ASP A 154 -29.55 -9.44 -5.30
CA ASP A 154 -29.80 -8.96 -3.94
C ASP A 154 -28.90 -7.78 -3.54
N VAL A 155 -27.98 -7.32 -4.41
CA VAL A 155 -27.14 -6.15 -4.15
C VAL A 155 -27.81 -4.91 -4.72
N THR A 156 -28.32 -4.06 -3.82
CA THR A 156 -28.96 -2.79 -4.15
C THR A 156 -27.97 -1.63 -4.25
N HIS A 157 -26.91 -1.63 -3.43
CA HIS A 157 -25.89 -0.57 -3.41
C HIS A 157 -24.47 -1.12 -3.33
N ILE A 158 -23.54 -0.43 -4.00
CA ILE A 158 -22.11 -0.69 -3.90
C ILE A 158 -21.49 0.37 -2.98
N VAL A 159 -20.79 -0.06 -1.94
CA VAL A 159 -20.12 0.81 -0.98
C VAL A 159 -18.63 0.86 -1.32
N ASP A 160 -18.17 1.96 -1.91
CA ASP A 160 -16.76 2.16 -2.29
C ASP A 160 -15.97 2.75 -1.11
N LEU A 161 -15.18 1.90 -0.45
CA LEU A 161 -14.46 2.24 0.77
C LEU A 161 -13.11 2.90 0.43
N GLY A 162 -12.95 4.16 0.85
CA GLY A 162 -11.78 4.96 0.51
C GLY A 162 -11.81 5.42 -0.95
N SER A 163 -12.97 5.92 -1.38
CA SER A 163 -13.28 6.23 -2.78
C SER A 163 -12.36 7.28 -3.43
N GLY A 164 -11.65 8.11 -2.65
CA GLY A 164 -10.72 9.09 -3.20
C GLY A 164 -11.45 10.11 -4.08
N GLN A 165 -11.00 10.22 -5.33
CA GLN A 165 -11.65 11.08 -6.34
C GLN A 165 -12.84 10.38 -7.05
N ASN A 166 -13.33 9.29 -6.48
CA ASN A 166 -14.49 8.50 -6.90
C ASN A 166 -14.42 8.00 -8.36
N TYR A 167 -13.24 7.58 -8.80
CA TYR A 167 -13.05 7.07 -10.16
C TYR A 167 -13.80 5.76 -10.42
N LEU A 168 -13.77 4.83 -9.46
CA LEU A 168 -14.50 3.56 -9.56
C LEU A 168 -16.00 3.79 -9.45
N GLY A 169 -16.45 4.52 -8.42
CA GLY A 169 -17.87 4.79 -8.24
C GLY A 169 -18.51 5.52 -9.42
N ARG A 170 -17.80 6.47 -10.04
CA ARG A 170 -18.25 7.12 -11.29
C ARG A 170 -18.41 6.12 -12.43
N ALA A 171 -17.46 5.21 -12.61
CA ALA A 171 -17.56 4.19 -13.66
C ALA A 171 -18.74 3.24 -13.41
N LEU A 172 -18.95 2.80 -12.16
CA LEU A 172 -20.06 1.93 -11.76
C LEU A 172 -21.43 2.61 -11.88
N ALA A 173 -21.53 3.91 -11.59
CA ALA A 173 -22.77 4.66 -11.71
C ALA A 173 -23.12 5.03 -13.16
N SER A 174 -22.12 5.07 -14.04
CA SER A 174 -22.31 5.38 -15.47
C SER A 174 -22.69 4.13 -16.28
N GLU A 175 -23.06 4.34 -17.54
CA GLU A 175 -23.18 3.23 -18.50
C GLU A 175 -21.86 2.46 -18.65
N PRO A 176 -21.90 1.13 -18.79
CA PRO A 176 -23.11 0.28 -18.92
C PRO A 176 -23.69 -0.19 -17.58
N TYR A 177 -23.02 0.04 -16.44
CA TYR A 177 -23.32 -0.65 -15.19
C TYR A 177 -24.50 -0.05 -14.41
N ARG A 178 -24.68 1.28 -14.47
CA ARG A 178 -25.81 2.03 -13.87
C ARG A 178 -26.12 1.63 -12.42
N ARG A 179 -25.10 1.40 -11.58
CA ARG A 179 -25.25 0.99 -10.18
C ARG A 179 -25.47 2.19 -9.25
N ARG A 180 -26.10 1.94 -8.10
CA ARG A 180 -26.16 2.91 -6.98
C ARG A 180 -24.90 2.77 -6.15
N VAL A 181 -24.12 3.85 -6.03
CA VAL A 181 -22.82 3.84 -5.35
C VAL A 181 -22.82 4.76 -4.14
N VAL A 182 -22.38 4.23 -3.00
CA VAL A 182 -22.10 4.97 -1.78
C VAL A 182 -20.59 5.14 -1.65
N ALA A 183 -20.09 6.33 -1.97
CA ALA A 183 -18.68 6.67 -1.92
C ALA A 183 -18.29 7.12 -0.50
N VAL A 184 -17.54 6.29 0.21
CA VAL A 184 -17.06 6.58 1.57
C VAL A 184 -15.65 7.16 1.50
N GLU A 185 -15.47 8.38 1.99
CA GLU A 185 -14.17 9.06 1.99
C GLU A 185 -14.06 9.99 3.20
N GLY A 186 -12.91 9.96 3.89
CA GLY A 186 -12.66 10.74 5.10
C GLY A 186 -11.92 12.06 4.84
N ARG A 187 -11.54 12.37 3.60
CA ARG A 187 -10.83 13.60 3.22
C ARG A 187 -11.68 14.50 2.32
N ASP A 188 -12.08 15.65 2.85
CA ASP A 188 -12.93 16.60 2.13
C ASP A 188 -12.35 17.07 0.79
N ASN A 189 -11.03 17.25 0.69
CA ASN A 189 -10.37 17.63 -0.56
C ASN A 189 -10.56 16.58 -1.67
N ASN A 190 -10.57 15.29 -1.31
CA ASN A 190 -10.82 14.21 -2.27
C ASN A 190 -12.27 14.26 -2.74
N VAL A 191 -13.22 14.41 -1.82
CA VAL A 191 -14.66 14.53 -2.13
C VAL A 191 -14.95 15.75 -3.00
N ALA A 192 -14.34 16.90 -2.72
CA ALA A 192 -14.50 18.11 -3.52
C ALA A 192 -13.99 17.91 -4.96
N ALA A 193 -12.81 17.29 -5.13
CA ALA A 193 -12.27 16.95 -6.44
C ALA A 193 -13.15 15.93 -7.19
N ALA A 194 -13.69 14.94 -6.47
CA ALA A 194 -14.59 13.93 -7.02
C ALA A 194 -15.88 14.57 -7.58
N ARG A 195 -16.51 15.46 -6.81
CA ARG A 195 -17.73 16.21 -7.21
C ARG A 195 -17.54 17.03 -8.48
N GLU A 196 -16.36 17.60 -8.68
CA GLU A 196 -16.07 18.36 -9.89
C GLU A 196 -15.95 17.45 -11.12
N LEU A 197 -15.26 16.32 -10.98
CA LEU A 197 -15.17 15.32 -12.04
C LEU A 197 -16.53 14.68 -12.35
N ASP A 198 -17.40 14.50 -11.35
CA ASP A 198 -18.76 13.98 -11.54
C ASP A 198 -19.60 14.91 -12.43
N ARG A 199 -19.43 16.23 -12.30
CA ARG A 199 -20.08 17.22 -13.18
C ARG A 199 -19.61 17.10 -14.63
N LEU A 200 -18.31 16.91 -14.83
CA LEU A 200 -17.73 16.70 -16.16
C LEU A 200 -18.24 15.41 -16.82
N SER A 201 -18.55 14.40 -16.00
CA SER A 201 -19.10 13.12 -16.47
C SER A 201 -20.61 13.13 -16.75
N GLY A 202 -21.32 14.17 -16.29
CA GLY A 202 -22.77 14.26 -16.39
C GLY A 202 -23.54 13.57 -15.27
N LEU A 203 -22.87 12.93 -14.30
CA LEU A 203 -23.51 12.30 -13.13
C LEU A 203 -24.05 13.31 -12.11
N ALA A 204 -23.49 14.51 -12.09
CA ALA A 204 -23.93 15.58 -11.20
C ALA A 204 -24.17 16.86 -12.00
N VAL A 205 -25.19 17.61 -11.61
CA VAL A 205 -25.43 18.95 -12.13
C VAL A 205 -25.18 19.96 -11.04
N LYS A 206 -24.64 21.11 -11.41
CA LYS A 206 -24.49 22.21 -10.49
C LYS A 206 -25.86 22.77 -10.11
N GLU A 207 -26.05 23.03 -8.82
CA GLU A 207 -27.23 23.72 -8.30
C GLU A 207 -27.52 24.98 -9.14
N LYS A 208 -28.72 25.03 -9.73
CA LYS A 208 -29.17 26.18 -10.52
C LYS A 208 -29.66 27.25 -9.57
N VAL A 209 -28.88 28.31 -9.41
CA VAL A 209 -29.23 29.46 -8.58
C VAL A 209 -29.52 30.71 -9.41
N ARG A 210 -30.47 31.52 -8.97
CA ARG A 210 -30.74 32.84 -9.57
C ARG A 210 -29.70 33.83 -9.07
N ARG A 211 -28.98 34.49 -9.98
CA ARG A 211 -27.96 35.49 -9.66
C ARG A 211 -28.36 36.85 -10.22
N ASN A 212 -28.09 37.92 -9.48
CA ASN A 212 -28.34 39.29 -9.93
C ASN A 212 -27.06 40.13 -9.89
N LYS A 213 -26.50 40.39 -11.07
CA LYS A 213 -25.25 41.16 -11.23
C LYS A 213 -25.36 42.59 -10.70
N LYS A 214 -26.52 43.24 -10.83
CA LYS A 214 -26.71 44.62 -10.36
C LYS A 214 -26.71 44.68 -8.82
N LEU A 215 -27.38 43.72 -8.17
CA LEU A 215 -27.36 43.62 -6.70
C LEU A 215 -25.98 43.25 -6.18
N TRP A 216 -25.27 42.33 -6.84
CA TRP A 216 -23.91 41.97 -6.46
C TRP A 216 -22.94 43.16 -6.48
N ASN A 217 -23.01 44.02 -7.50
CA ASN A 217 -22.19 45.22 -7.56
C ASN A 217 -22.52 46.20 -6.43
N LYS A 218 -23.80 46.31 -6.02
CA LYS A 218 -24.20 47.12 -4.86
C LYS A 218 -23.64 46.53 -3.55
N ILE A 219 -23.68 45.20 -3.39
CA ILE A 219 -23.11 44.49 -2.23
C ILE A 219 -21.60 44.75 -2.13
N LEU A 220 -20.88 44.68 -3.25
CA LEU A 220 -19.44 44.98 -3.27
C LEU A 220 -19.14 46.43 -2.91
N ALA A 221 -19.96 47.38 -3.38
CA ALA A 221 -19.82 48.79 -3.01
C ALA A 221 -20.10 49.04 -1.52
N ALA A 222 -21.11 48.36 -0.95
CA ALA A 222 -21.44 48.46 0.48
C ALA A 222 -20.40 47.78 1.38
N ARG A 223 -19.77 46.69 0.92
CA ARG A 223 -18.69 46.00 1.64
C ARG A 223 -17.40 46.83 1.69
N GLY A 224 -17.13 47.62 0.65
CA GLY A 224 -15.88 48.35 0.50
C GLY A 224 -14.71 47.47 0.03
N SER A 225 -13.65 48.10 -0.49
CA SER A 225 -12.42 47.44 -0.98
C SER A 225 -11.59 46.83 0.14
N ASP A 226 -11.63 47.43 1.32
CA ASP A 226 -10.70 47.12 2.42
C ASP A 226 -11.09 45.86 3.19
N ALA A 227 -12.32 45.35 2.97
CA ALA A 227 -12.86 44.12 3.56
C ALA A 227 -12.93 42.95 2.56
N GLU A 228 -12.03 42.93 1.58
CA GLU A 228 -11.93 41.84 0.62
C GLU A 228 -11.44 40.54 1.27
N GLY A 229 -12.30 39.50 1.29
CA GLY A 229 -12.01 38.21 1.91
C GLY A 229 -12.66 37.98 3.28
N ASP A 230 -13.31 39.01 3.85
CA ASP A 230 -14.07 38.89 5.09
C ASP A 230 -15.50 38.39 4.82
N ALA A 231 -15.80 37.18 5.31
CA ALA A 231 -17.08 36.52 5.14
C ALA A 231 -18.20 37.19 5.96
N GLU A 232 -17.88 37.78 7.10
CA GLU A 232 -18.85 38.42 7.99
C GLU A 232 -19.22 39.81 7.46
N ALA A 233 -18.24 40.57 6.96
CA ALA A 233 -18.48 41.82 6.25
C ALA A 233 -19.36 41.62 5.00
N LEU A 234 -19.15 40.52 4.26
CA LEU A 234 -19.99 40.16 3.11
C LEU A 234 -21.44 39.86 3.54
N ALA A 235 -21.62 39.10 4.62
CA ALA A 235 -22.95 38.76 5.15
C ALA A 235 -23.69 39.99 5.68
N GLN A 236 -22.98 40.97 6.24
CA GLN A 236 -23.55 42.26 6.66
C GLN A 236 -23.96 43.11 5.45
N ALA A 237 -23.11 43.21 4.42
CA ALA A 237 -23.42 43.96 3.20
C ALA A 237 -24.63 43.38 2.44
N ILE A 238 -24.82 42.05 2.46
CA ILE A 238 -26.01 41.40 1.89
C ILE A 238 -27.28 41.84 2.66
N ARG A 239 -27.22 41.89 4.00
CA ARG A 239 -28.36 42.30 4.86
C ARG A 239 -28.72 43.78 4.73
N GLN A 240 -27.79 44.62 4.30
CA GLN A 240 -28.01 46.06 4.14
C GLN A 240 -28.74 46.43 2.84
N ILE A 241 -28.89 45.49 1.90
CA ILE A 241 -29.45 45.77 0.57
C ILE A 241 -30.80 45.09 0.42
N ASP A 242 -31.83 45.91 0.25
CA ASP A 242 -33.20 45.46 -0.01
C ASP A 242 -33.34 44.76 -1.37
N GLY A 243 -34.19 43.74 -1.43
CA GLY A 243 -34.46 42.96 -2.64
C GLY A 243 -33.41 41.90 -2.95
N THR A 244 -32.58 41.53 -1.97
CA THR A 244 -31.65 40.40 -2.04
C THR A 244 -32.36 39.04 -1.94
N ASP A 245 -33.62 39.02 -1.48
CA ASP A 245 -34.46 37.83 -1.37
C ASP A 245 -34.62 37.10 -2.71
N GLY A 246 -34.37 35.79 -2.71
CA GLY A 246 -34.50 34.94 -3.89
C GLY A 246 -33.32 34.96 -4.86
N PHE A 247 -32.21 35.64 -4.53
CA PHE A 247 -30.95 35.58 -5.27
C PHE A 247 -29.83 34.97 -4.43
N ASP A 248 -28.99 34.16 -5.06
CA ASP A 248 -27.84 33.53 -4.42
C ASP A 248 -26.55 34.30 -4.74
N PHE A 249 -25.84 34.66 -3.67
CA PHE A 249 -24.59 35.41 -3.72
C PHE A 249 -23.37 34.60 -3.27
N ARG A 250 -23.55 33.30 -3.02
CA ARG A 250 -22.44 32.43 -2.64
C ARG A 250 -21.46 32.29 -3.81
N PRO A 251 -20.15 32.24 -3.56
CA PRO A 251 -19.16 31.85 -4.54
C PRO A 251 -19.55 30.57 -5.29
N ALA A 252 -19.22 30.50 -6.58
CA ALA A 252 -19.60 29.38 -7.43
C ALA A 252 -19.08 28.01 -6.93
N ARG A 253 -18.05 28.02 -6.07
CA ARG A 253 -17.46 26.85 -5.40
C ARG A 253 -18.30 26.31 -4.22
N GLU A 254 -19.20 27.12 -3.68
CA GLU A 254 -20.07 26.78 -2.53
C GLU A 254 -21.44 26.23 -2.96
N LEU A 255 -21.72 26.24 -4.26
CA LEU A 255 -22.93 25.65 -4.82
C LEU A 255 -22.87 24.12 -4.79
N GLN A 256 -23.99 23.50 -4.41
CA GLN A 256 -24.05 22.05 -4.25
C GLN A 256 -23.98 21.31 -5.59
N SER A 257 -23.48 20.09 -5.56
CA SER A 257 -23.65 19.13 -6.66
C SER A 257 -24.94 18.37 -6.41
N LEU A 258 -25.89 18.49 -7.34
CA LEU A 258 -27.13 17.74 -7.32
C LEU A 258 -26.95 16.47 -8.14
N TYR A 259 -27.20 15.33 -7.50
CA TYR A 259 -27.14 14.01 -8.13
C TYR A 259 -28.57 13.60 -8.45
N TYR A 260 -28.92 13.56 -9.74
CA TYR A 260 -30.25 13.12 -10.17
C TYR A 260 -30.20 11.61 -10.45
N GLY A 261 -30.76 10.81 -9.55
CA GLY A 261 -31.22 9.47 -9.91
C GLY A 261 -32.63 9.59 -10.45
N ASP A 262 -32.82 9.50 -11.76
CA ASP A 262 -34.16 9.35 -12.31
C ASP A 262 -34.54 7.87 -12.16
N GLU A 263 -35.20 7.51 -11.05
CA GLU A 263 -35.62 6.13 -10.77
C GLU A 263 -36.49 5.56 -11.91
N ALA A 264 -37.21 6.44 -12.64
CA ALA A 264 -38.01 6.05 -13.81
C ALA A 264 -37.18 5.75 -15.07
N LYS A 265 -35.89 6.12 -15.12
CA LYS A 265 -34.97 5.87 -16.25
C LYS A 265 -33.87 4.84 -15.96
N GLY A 266 -33.81 4.29 -14.74
CA GLY A 266 -32.80 3.30 -14.37
C GLY A 266 -31.36 3.82 -14.42
N THR A 267 -31.14 5.12 -14.20
CA THR A 267 -29.81 5.74 -14.21
C THR A 267 -29.10 5.50 -12.87
N GLY A 268 -27.84 5.07 -12.92
CA GLY A 268 -27.03 4.92 -11.71
C GLY A 268 -26.78 6.26 -11.01
N CYS A 269 -26.46 6.21 -9.71
CA CYS A 269 -26.27 7.40 -8.90
C CYS A 269 -25.08 7.26 -7.95
N VAL A 270 -24.59 8.39 -7.45
CA VAL A 270 -23.50 8.45 -6.47
C VAL A 270 -23.98 9.26 -5.26
N GLN A 271 -23.83 8.68 -4.08
CA GLN A 271 -23.98 9.35 -2.79
C GLN A 271 -22.62 9.41 -2.10
N TYR A 272 -22.27 10.56 -1.52
CA TYR A 272 -21.05 10.69 -0.72
C TYR A 272 -21.38 10.65 0.76
N VAL A 273 -20.66 9.79 1.49
CA VAL A 273 -20.72 9.73 2.95
C VAL A 273 -19.34 10.04 3.49
N SER A 274 -19.25 11.07 4.33
CA SER A 274 -18.02 11.34 5.08
C SER A 274 -17.95 10.36 6.23
N GLY A 275 -16.91 9.54 6.27
CA GLY A 275 -16.76 8.50 7.28
C GLY A 275 -15.35 7.98 7.36
N ARG A 276 -14.86 7.81 8.58
CA ARG A 276 -13.60 7.11 8.85
C ARG A 276 -13.92 5.68 9.25
N LEU A 277 -13.35 4.73 8.54
CA LEU A 277 -13.53 3.30 8.82
C LEU A 277 -12.51 2.87 9.85
N ASP A 278 -12.97 2.63 11.09
CA ASP A 278 -12.09 2.32 12.21
C ASP A 278 -12.20 0.86 12.71
N SER A 279 -13.26 0.12 12.35
CA SER A 279 -13.46 -1.27 12.80
C SER A 279 -14.00 -2.25 11.74
N GLY A 280 -14.66 -1.73 10.69
CA GLY A 280 -15.44 -2.50 9.71
C GLY A 280 -16.94 -2.54 10.01
N ASP A 281 -17.38 -2.02 11.16
CA ASP A 281 -18.78 -1.68 11.40
C ASP A 281 -19.15 -0.46 10.54
N LEU A 282 -20.19 -0.62 9.72
CA LEU A 282 -20.67 0.40 8.79
C LEU A 282 -21.99 1.01 9.23
N GLY A 283 -22.43 0.84 10.48
CA GLY A 283 -23.70 1.34 10.99
C GLY A 283 -24.01 2.78 10.59
N ASP A 284 -23.08 3.72 10.83
CA ASP A 284 -23.22 5.14 10.49
C ASP A 284 -23.32 5.39 8.98
N VAL A 285 -22.57 4.62 8.19
CA VAL A 285 -22.64 4.70 6.73
C VAL A 285 -23.99 4.21 6.25
N ILE A 286 -24.44 3.05 6.75
CA ILE A 286 -25.70 2.40 6.38
C ILE A 286 -26.90 3.27 6.77
N SER A 287 -26.88 3.92 7.94
CA SER A 287 -27.93 4.85 8.35
C SER A 287 -27.99 6.10 7.48
N SER A 288 -26.87 6.49 6.89
CA SER A 288 -26.76 7.66 6.02
C SER A 288 -27.21 7.38 4.58
N ILE A 289 -27.35 6.11 4.16
CA ILE A 289 -27.74 5.76 2.78
C ILE A 289 -29.15 6.28 2.51
N ASP A 290 -29.27 7.12 1.48
CA ASP A 290 -30.56 7.63 1.03
C ASP A 290 -31.38 6.48 0.42
N ARG A 291 -32.57 6.25 0.96
CA ARG A 291 -33.48 5.19 0.50
C ARG A 291 -34.51 5.70 -0.52
N GLY A 292 -34.46 6.98 -0.90
CA GLY A 292 -35.40 7.58 -1.82
C GLY A 292 -36.84 7.64 -1.26
N HIS A 293 -37.82 7.73 -2.16
CA HIS A 293 -39.26 7.80 -1.81
C HIS A 293 -39.82 6.46 -1.31
N ASP A 294 -39.11 5.34 -1.49
CA ASP A 294 -39.47 4.01 -0.99
C ASP A 294 -38.99 3.80 0.46
N GLN A 295 -39.34 4.75 1.34
CA GLN A 295 -39.15 4.59 2.78
C GLN A 295 -40.01 3.42 3.30
N GLY A 296 -39.45 2.20 3.24
CA GLY A 296 -39.93 1.04 4.00
C GLY A 296 -40.17 -0.27 3.25
N LYS A 297 -39.92 -0.41 1.93
CA LYS A 297 -40.26 -1.65 1.21
C LYS A 297 -39.10 -2.56 0.79
N GLU A 298 -37.91 -2.03 0.48
CA GLU A 298 -36.78 -2.89 0.06
C GLU A 298 -35.72 -3.08 1.16
N LYS A 299 -35.35 -4.33 1.38
CA LYS A 299 -34.24 -4.70 2.28
C LYS A 299 -32.92 -4.30 1.62
N LEU A 300 -32.11 -3.49 2.31
CA LEU A 300 -30.78 -3.13 1.82
C LEU A 300 -29.91 -4.37 1.66
N GLY A 301 -29.31 -4.54 0.48
CA GLY A 301 -28.24 -5.49 0.24
C GLY A 301 -27.03 -4.75 -0.31
N LEU A 302 -25.94 -4.79 0.43
CA LEU A 302 -24.76 -3.98 0.18
C LEU A 302 -23.62 -4.85 -0.32
N MET A 303 -22.77 -4.27 -1.16
CA MET A 303 -21.49 -4.88 -1.52
C MET A 303 -20.36 -3.89 -1.24
N ALA A 304 -19.44 -4.24 -0.34
CA ALA A 304 -18.29 -3.39 -0.05
C ALA A 304 -17.18 -3.65 -1.07
N VAL A 305 -16.69 -2.58 -1.68
CA VAL A 305 -15.62 -2.66 -2.67
C VAL A 305 -14.52 -1.68 -2.35
N SER A 306 -13.31 -1.97 -2.80
CA SER A 306 -12.24 -0.99 -2.75
C SER A 306 -11.11 -1.31 -3.72
N ILE A 307 -10.52 -0.25 -4.29
CA ILE A 307 -9.24 -0.32 -4.99
C ILE A 307 -8.26 0.61 -4.27
N HIS A 308 -7.05 0.12 -4.01
CA HIS A 308 -6.02 0.84 -3.25
C HIS A 308 -6.32 1.03 -1.76
N SER A 309 -6.95 0.04 -1.12
CA SER A 309 -7.05 0.05 0.33
C SER A 309 -5.68 -0.06 0.98
N CYS A 310 -5.22 1.06 1.55
CA CYS A 310 -3.97 1.12 2.30
C CYS A 310 -4.17 0.67 3.74
N GLY A 311 -3.23 -0.12 4.28
CA GLY A 311 -3.22 -0.51 5.69
C GLY A 311 -4.51 -1.21 6.14
N ASN A 312 -4.97 -0.88 7.35
CA ASN A 312 -6.15 -1.49 7.96
C ASN A 312 -7.46 -1.25 7.19
N LEU A 313 -7.52 -0.31 6.24
CA LEU A 313 -8.75 -0.11 5.45
C LEU A 313 -9.17 -1.40 4.73
N SER A 314 -8.20 -2.19 4.27
CA SER A 314 -8.47 -3.50 3.68
C SER A 314 -9.03 -4.50 4.71
N HIS A 315 -8.56 -4.46 5.96
CA HIS A 315 -9.08 -5.30 7.05
C HIS A 315 -10.51 -4.91 7.42
N HIS A 316 -10.79 -3.60 7.51
CA HIS A 316 -12.11 -3.08 7.83
C HIS A 316 -13.11 -3.42 6.71
N GLY A 317 -12.70 -3.28 5.44
CA GLY A 317 -13.51 -3.70 4.30
C GLY A 317 -13.87 -5.19 4.34
N ILE A 318 -12.90 -6.06 4.66
CA ILE A 318 -13.15 -7.50 4.79
C ILE A 318 -14.07 -7.80 5.99
N ARG A 319 -13.79 -7.21 7.16
CA ARG A 319 -14.61 -7.36 8.38
C ARG A 319 -16.05 -6.91 8.17
N SER A 320 -16.29 -5.95 7.27
CA SER A 320 -17.63 -5.43 7.02
C SER A 320 -18.63 -6.51 6.55
N LEU A 321 -18.17 -7.59 5.91
CA LEU A 321 -19.03 -8.72 5.55
C LEU A 321 -19.65 -9.39 6.78
N VAL A 322 -18.83 -9.57 7.81
CA VAL A 322 -19.17 -10.31 9.02
C VAL A 322 -19.97 -9.41 9.98
N LEU A 323 -19.53 -8.15 10.13
CA LEU A 323 -20.09 -7.24 11.13
C LEU A 323 -21.44 -6.62 10.73
N ASN A 324 -21.79 -6.60 9.44
CA ASN A 324 -22.98 -5.90 8.96
C ASN A 324 -23.97 -6.89 8.29
N PRO A 325 -25.15 -7.12 8.87
CA PRO A 325 -26.17 -8.03 8.31
C PRO A 325 -26.64 -7.69 6.89
N GLN A 326 -26.58 -6.41 6.52
CA GLN A 326 -26.95 -5.91 5.19
C GLN A 326 -25.90 -6.23 4.13
N MET A 327 -24.68 -6.63 4.52
CA MET A 327 -23.59 -6.87 3.57
C MET A 327 -23.72 -8.25 2.93
N ARG A 328 -23.84 -8.29 1.61
CA ARG A 328 -23.99 -9.51 0.82
C ARG A 328 -22.68 -9.99 0.22
N ALA A 329 -21.79 -9.07 -0.09
CA ALA A 329 -20.50 -9.41 -0.68
C ALA A 329 -19.43 -8.38 -0.34
N VAL A 330 -18.17 -8.80 -0.40
CA VAL A 330 -17.01 -7.89 -0.39
C VAL A 330 -16.06 -8.24 -1.52
N ALA A 331 -15.44 -7.23 -2.12
CA ALA A 331 -14.36 -7.35 -3.09
C ALA A 331 -13.29 -6.31 -2.79
N ILE A 332 -12.20 -6.71 -2.15
CA ILE A 332 -11.25 -5.79 -1.52
C ILE A 332 -9.85 -5.95 -2.14
N VAL A 333 -9.28 -4.86 -2.65
CA VAL A 333 -7.91 -4.82 -3.18
C VAL A 333 -6.99 -4.04 -2.25
N GLY A 334 -6.05 -4.74 -1.62
CA GLY A 334 -4.96 -4.12 -0.87
C GLY A 334 -3.87 -3.54 -1.77
N CYS A 335 -3.27 -2.39 -1.40
CA CYS A 335 -2.16 -1.82 -2.19
C CYS A 335 -0.89 -1.46 -1.41
N CYS A 336 -1.01 -1.10 -0.14
CA CYS A 336 0.09 -0.63 0.70
C CYS A 336 0.00 -1.27 2.09
N TYR A 337 0.92 -2.19 2.39
CA TYR A 337 0.97 -2.87 3.69
C TYR A 337 1.71 -2.07 4.76
N ASN A 338 2.44 -1.02 4.38
CA ASN A 338 3.24 -0.19 5.31
C ASN A 338 2.42 0.57 6.35
N LEU A 339 1.14 0.79 6.05
CA LEU A 339 0.18 1.48 6.91
C LEU A 339 -0.69 0.51 7.72
N MET A 340 -0.42 -0.79 7.60
CA MET A 340 -1.04 -1.82 8.43
C MET A 340 -0.52 -1.70 9.86
N THR A 341 -1.36 -2.03 10.82
CA THR A 341 -1.01 -2.12 12.24
C THR A 341 -0.84 -3.58 12.63
N GLU A 342 -0.17 -3.83 13.76
CA GLU A 342 0.08 -5.18 14.27
C GLU A 342 -0.84 -5.47 15.47
N LYS A 343 -1.53 -6.62 15.42
CA LYS A 343 -2.40 -7.13 16.49
C LYS A 343 -1.60 -7.72 17.64
N LEU A 344 -0.51 -8.42 17.32
CA LEU A 344 0.26 -9.21 18.28
C LEU A 344 1.37 -8.43 18.98
N GLY A 345 1.34 -7.09 18.89
CA GLY A 345 2.39 -6.23 19.39
C GLY A 345 3.65 -6.25 18.52
N PRO A 346 4.73 -5.54 18.93
CA PRO A 346 6.04 -5.72 18.29
C PRO A 346 6.49 -7.19 18.43
N PRO A 347 7.37 -7.69 17.54
CA PRO A 347 8.02 -8.97 17.75
C PRO A 347 8.65 -9.02 19.13
N THR A 348 8.37 -10.08 19.88
CA THR A 348 9.08 -10.31 21.14
C THR A 348 10.58 -10.43 20.84
N TYR A 349 11.45 -10.02 21.77
CA TYR A 349 12.92 -10.16 21.64
C TYR A 349 13.38 -11.61 21.40
N LYS A 350 12.48 -12.60 21.48
CA LYS A 350 12.75 -14.02 21.25
C LYS A 350 12.82 -14.41 19.77
N HIS A 351 12.32 -13.59 18.84
CA HIS A 351 12.39 -13.92 17.42
C HIS A 351 13.79 -13.57 16.87
N ALA A 352 14.64 -14.59 16.71
CA ALA A 352 16.10 -14.46 16.63
C ALA A 352 16.63 -13.49 15.55
N TYR A 353 15.89 -13.29 14.46
CA TYR A 353 16.30 -12.49 13.30
C TYR A 353 15.42 -11.27 13.03
N LEU A 354 14.30 -11.12 13.75
CA LEU A 354 13.52 -9.89 13.69
C LEU A 354 14.25 -8.89 14.57
N ARG A 355 15.03 -8.01 13.94
CA ARG A 355 15.61 -6.89 14.66
C ARG A 355 14.47 -6.17 15.38
N PRO A 356 14.62 -5.84 16.67
CA PRO A 356 13.84 -4.79 17.28
C PRO A 356 14.27 -3.51 16.57
N SER A 357 13.75 -3.27 15.36
CA SER A 357 13.84 -1.98 14.69
C SER A 357 12.90 -1.05 15.45
N LEU A 358 13.28 -0.76 16.70
CA LEU A 358 12.56 0.06 17.65
C LEU A 358 12.56 1.52 17.25
N GLN A 359 13.04 1.90 16.07
CA GLN A 359 12.72 3.21 15.50
C GLN A 359 12.72 3.11 13.98
N ALA A 360 11.53 3.17 13.38
CA ALA A 360 11.48 3.87 12.10
C ALA A 360 11.88 5.31 12.37
N VAL A 361 12.86 5.78 11.61
CA VAL A 361 13.05 7.10 11.00
C VAL A 361 11.90 8.13 11.21
N ASN A 362 10.63 7.71 11.21
CA ASN A 362 9.52 8.46 11.81
C ASN A 362 8.95 7.61 12.96
N GLY A 363 9.04 8.03 14.23
CA GLY A 363 8.67 7.28 15.45
C GLY A 363 7.24 6.70 15.53
N ARG A 364 6.50 6.75 14.42
CA ARG A 364 5.24 6.08 14.15
C ARG A 364 5.33 4.55 14.28
N VAL A 365 6.41 3.87 13.86
CA VAL A 365 6.39 2.39 13.82
C VAL A 365 6.34 1.73 15.20
N VAL A 366 7.03 2.26 16.22
CA VAL A 366 6.90 1.72 17.59
C VAL A 366 5.49 1.95 18.12
N ARG A 367 5.02 3.20 18.08
CA ARG A 367 3.68 3.56 18.56
C ARG A 367 2.59 2.72 17.88
N GLU A 368 2.71 2.43 16.58
CA GLU A 368 1.73 1.61 15.86
C GLU A 368 1.94 0.10 16.06
N SER A 369 3.15 -0.37 16.37
CA SER A 369 3.42 -1.80 16.64
C SER A 369 3.07 -2.18 18.08
N GLU A 370 3.25 -1.28 19.05
CA GLU A 370 2.86 -1.44 20.47
C GLU A 370 1.37 -1.24 20.71
N ARG A 371 0.61 -0.80 19.71
CA ARG A 371 -0.85 -0.61 19.83
C ARG A 371 -1.61 -1.87 20.16
N HIS A 372 -1.07 -3.05 19.81
CA HIS A 372 -1.80 -4.32 19.88
C HIS A 372 -3.19 -4.16 19.25
N ASP A 373 -3.21 -3.61 18.03
CA ASP A 373 -4.45 -3.22 17.37
C ASP A 373 -5.26 -4.48 17.04
N VAL A 374 -6.40 -4.65 17.70
CA VAL A 374 -7.29 -5.81 17.50
C VAL A 374 -7.80 -5.94 16.05
N HIS A 375 -7.75 -4.85 15.29
CA HIS A 375 -8.09 -4.80 13.85
C HIS A 375 -6.86 -4.90 12.93
N GLY A 376 -5.65 -4.96 13.50
CA GLY A 376 -4.39 -5.15 12.80
C GLY A 376 -4.16 -6.57 12.28
N PHE A 377 -2.99 -6.79 11.70
CA PHE A 377 -2.53 -8.11 11.25
C PHE A 377 -1.94 -8.91 12.42
N PRO A 378 -2.16 -10.24 12.50
CA PRO A 378 -3.03 -11.03 11.63
C PRO A 378 -4.52 -10.91 11.98
N MET A 379 -5.38 -11.05 10.97
CA MET A 379 -6.84 -11.07 11.12
C MET A 379 -7.34 -12.44 11.58
N SER A 380 -6.86 -13.51 10.95
CA SER A 380 -7.30 -14.90 11.19
C SER A 380 -6.79 -15.45 12.52
N LYS A 381 -7.53 -16.38 13.09
CA LYS A 381 -7.17 -17.09 14.32
C LYS A 381 -5.94 -17.97 14.09
N ALA A 382 -5.87 -18.68 12.97
CA ALA A 382 -4.73 -19.53 12.65
C ALA A 382 -3.41 -18.75 12.63
N PHE A 383 -3.35 -17.62 11.91
CA PHE A 383 -2.13 -16.79 11.88
C PHE A 383 -1.85 -16.13 13.23
N SER A 384 -2.90 -15.72 13.96
CA SER A 384 -2.75 -15.10 15.29
C SER A 384 -2.17 -16.06 16.34
N THR A 385 -2.32 -17.37 16.16
CA THR A 385 -1.98 -18.39 17.18
C THR A 385 -0.91 -19.38 16.74
N HIS A 386 -0.47 -19.33 15.47
CA HIS A 386 0.55 -20.23 14.93
C HIS A 386 1.82 -20.25 15.79
N GLY A 387 2.35 -21.44 16.09
CA GLY A 387 3.53 -21.62 16.94
C GLY A 387 3.39 -21.06 18.37
N GLY A 388 2.16 -20.81 18.85
CA GLY A 388 1.87 -20.22 20.17
C GLY A 388 2.18 -18.73 20.29
N GLN A 389 2.82 -18.12 19.29
CA GLN A 389 3.20 -16.70 19.31
C GLN A 389 2.52 -15.88 18.20
N GLY A 390 2.02 -16.54 17.15
CA GLY A 390 1.46 -15.94 15.95
C GLY A 390 2.49 -15.30 15.02
N ILE A 391 2.08 -15.07 13.76
CA ILE A 391 2.92 -14.46 12.72
C ILE A 391 2.96 -12.94 12.88
N ARG A 392 4.15 -12.34 12.73
CA ARG A 392 4.36 -10.90 12.76
C ARG A 392 5.14 -10.43 11.56
N LEU A 393 4.87 -9.22 11.09
CA LEU A 393 5.58 -8.65 9.95
C LEU A 393 6.13 -7.27 10.31
N ASN A 394 7.45 -7.11 10.26
CA ASN A 394 8.04 -5.79 10.50
C ASN A 394 7.80 -4.83 9.32
N ILE A 395 8.13 -3.56 9.52
CA ILE A 395 7.91 -2.54 8.48
C ILE A 395 8.65 -2.86 7.17
N THR A 396 9.86 -3.40 7.24
CA THR A 396 10.64 -3.78 6.05
C THR A 396 9.92 -4.87 5.27
N ALA A 397 9.45 -5.94 5.93
CA ALA A 397 8.70 -7.01 5.28
C ALA A 397 7.49 -6.47 4.52
N ARG A 398 6.71 -5.60 5.17
CA ARG A 398 5.50 -4.97 4.60
C ARG A 398 5.83 -4.03 3.43
N MET A 399 6.95 -3.32 3.50
CA MET A 399 7.47 -2.48 2.41
C MET A 399 7.91 -3.32 1.22
N MET A 400 8.59 -4.43 1.48
CA MET A 400 9.09 -5.33 0.44
C MET A 400 7.97 -6.11 -0.22
N ALA A 401 6.91 -6.47 0.51
CA ALA A 401 5.69 -7.06 -0.04
C ALA A 401 5.01 -6.14 -1.05
N CYS A 402 5.33 -4.83 -1.01
CA CYS A 402 4.88 -3.86 -1.98
C CYS A 402 5.80 -3.75 -3.23
N GLN A 403 6.83 -4.57 -3.38
CA GLN A 403 7.64 -4.58 -4.61
C GLN A 403 6.96 -5.42 -5.71
N ALA A 404 7.32 -5.15 -6.95
CA ALA A 404 6.82 -5.86 -8.13
C ALA A 404 7.99 -6.32 -9.02
N PRO A 405 8.82 -7.27 -8.56
CA PRO A 405 10.08 -7.62 -9.21
C PRO A 405 9.92 -8.08 -10.67
N GLN A 406 8.81 -8.73 -11.03
CA GLN A 406 8.47 -9.10 -12.42
C GLN A 406 8.40 -7.90 -13.39
N ASN A 407 8.14 -6.69 -12.91
CA ASN A 407 8.05 -5.48 -13.74
C ASN A 407 9.33 -4.63 -13.68
N TRP A 408 10.37 -5.08 -12.99
CA TRP A 408 11.62 -4.33 -12.91
C TRP A 408 12.31 -4.34 -14.28
N SER A 409 12.63 -3.14 -14.76
CA SER A 409 13.43 -2.91 -15.96
C SER A 409 14.90 -2.69 -15.57
N HIS A 410 15.81 -2.77 -16.53
CA HIS A 410 17.22 -2.47 -16.31
C HIS A 410 17.41 -1.06 -15.75
N ASP A 411 16.82 -0.05 -16.39
CA ASP A 411 17.05 1.36 -16.04
C ASP A 411 16.42 1.74 -14.69
N ASP A 412 15.21 1.22 -14.40
CA ASP A 412 14.58 1.44 -13.11
C ASP A 412 15.37 0.77 -11.98
N SER A 413 15.87 -0.44 -12.22
CA SER A 413 16.69 -1.19 -11.26
C SER A 413 18.02 -0.47 -11.01
N GLU A 414 18.70 -0.01 -12.06
CA GLU A 414 19.97 0.69 -11.94
C GLU A 414 19.80 2.01 -11.16
N SER A 415 18.76 2.79 -11.47
CA SER A 415 18.44 4.00 -10.71
C SER A 415 18.11 3.68 -9.25
N PHE A 416 17.36 2.61 -8.99
CA PHE A 416 17.00 2.18 -7.65
C PHE A 416 18.23 1.75 -6.84
N PHE A 417 19.08 0.88 -7.38
CA PHE A 417 20.27 0.37 -6.71
C PHE A 417 21.30 1.48 -6.44
N THR A 418 21.49 2.42 -7.37
CA THR A 418 22.36 3.58 -7.15
C THR A 418 21.90 4.43 -5.97
N ARG A 419 20.59 4.67 -5.81
CA ARG A 419 20.07 5.41 -4.65
C ARG A 419 20.31 4.69 -3.33
N HIS A 420 20.14 3.37 -3.30
CA HIS A 420 20.36 2.57 -2.10
C HIS A 420 21.84 2.46 -1.76
N PHE A 421 22.70 2.34 -2.77
CA PHE A 421 24.14 2.42 -2.62
C PHE A 421 24.58 3.75 -2.01
N PHE A 422 24.13 4.88 -2.57
CA PHE A 422 24.44 6.20 -2.00
C PHE A 422 23.91 6.34 -0.57
N ARG A 423 22.70 5.84 -0.28
CA ARG A 423 22.14 5.87 1.09
C ARG A 423 22.97 5.05 2.08
N ALA A 424 23.46 3.88 1.68
CA ALA A 424 24.29 3.00 2.51
C ALA A 424 25.68 3.60 2.76
N VAL A 425 26.34 4.15 1.73
CA VAL A 425 27.64 4.83 1.86
C VAL A 425 27.50 6.08 2.73
N LEU A 426 26.45 6.88 2.55
CA LEU A 426 26.18 8.03 3.42
C LEU A 426 26.00 7.61 4.88
N GLN A 427 25.34 6.49 5.15
CA GLN A 427 25.19 5.99 6.51
C GLN A 427 26.54 5.57 7.12
N ARG A 428 27.43 4.95 6.33
CA ARG A 428 28.80 4.67 6.77
C ARG A 428 29.55 5.95 7.13
N ILE A 429 29.49 6.96 6.26
CA ILE A 429 30.10 8.28 6.51
C ILE A 429 29.57 8.87 7.82
N PHE A 430 28.25 8.83 8.02
CA PHE A 430 27.64 9.31 9.26
C PHE A 430 28.14 8.56 10.49
N LEU A 431 28.35 7.25 10.39
CA LEU A 431 28.88 6.47 11.51
C LEU A 431 30.33 6.85 11.81
N ASP A 432 31.18 6.95 10.78
CA ASP A 432 32.60 7.27 10.94
C ASP A 432 32.84 8.69 11.46
N ARG A 433 32.00 9.63 11.04
CA ARG A 433 32.07 11.03 11.49
C ARG A 433 31.28 11.29 12.78
N GLY A 434 30.69 10.26 13.40
CA GLY A 434 29.97 10.37 14.68
C GLY A 434 28.68 11.19 14.59
N VAL A 435 28.02 11.19 13.43
CA VAL A 435 26.66 11.71 13.23
C VAL A 435 25.61 10.72 13.75
N VAL A 436 25.91 9.42 13.67
CA VAL A 436 25.08 8.33 14.21
C VAL A 436 25.90 7.39 15.08
N ASP A 437 25.25 6.80 16.08
CA ASP A 437 25.87 5.83 16.99
C ASP A 437 25.54 4.39 16.61
N ARG A 438 26.33 3.43 17.11
CA ARG A 438 25.99 2.00 17.07
C ARG A 438 25.02 1.66 18.19
N ILE A 439 23.99 0.90 17.87
CA ILE A 439 22.95 0.41 18.80
C ILE A 439 23.10 -1.10 18.92
N TRP A 440 23.15 -1.61 20.16
CA TRP A 440 23.22 -3.04 20.46
C TRP A 440 21.86 -3.55 20.93
N HIS A 441 21.36 -4.63 20.34
CA HIS A 441 20.00 -5.12 20.56
C HIS A 441 19.87 -6.18 21.66
N ARG A 442 20.98 -6.75 22.15
CA ARG A 442 21.01 -7.72 23.26
C ARG A 442 21.74 -7.11 24.47
N GLY A 443 21.19 -7.33 25.66
CA GLY A 443 21.77 -6.84 26.92
C GLY A 443 23.10 -7.53 27.29
N PRO A 444 23.84 -6.99 28.28
CA PRO A 444 25.22 -7.40 28.59
C PRO A 444 25.39 -8.86 29.07
N GLU A 445 24.32 -9.53 29.52
CA GLU A 445 24.40 -10.92 30.02
C GLU A 445 24.62 -12.00 28.94
N ALA A 446 24.50 -11.66 27.65
CA ALA A 446 24.74 -12.59 26.55
C ALA A 446 26.22 -12.66 26.09
N GLU A 447 27.12 -11.92 26.74
CA GLU A 447 28.54 -11.81 26.38
C GLU A 447 29.34 -13.11 26.52
N THR A 448 28.85 -14.10 27.28
CA THR A 448 29.70 -15.22 27.73
C THR A 448 29.73 -16.45 26.83
N SER A 449 28.99 -16.55 25.72
CA SER A 449 29.14 -17.77 24.86
C SER A 449 28.83 -17.72 23.36
N ARG A 450 28.44 -16.58 22.74
CA ARG A 450 28.20 -16.53 21.27
C ARG A 450 28.92 -15.38 20.60
N ARG A 451 29.54 -15.66 19.44
CA ARG A 451 30.14 -14.65 18.55
C ARG A 451 29.07 -13.60 18.21
N SER A 452 29.41 -12.31 18.38
CA SER A 452 28.57 -11.17 17.99
C SER A 452 28.12 -11.29 16.53
N SER A 453 26.81 -11.21 16.28
CA SER A 453 26.24 -11.30 14.93
C SER A 453 25.99 -9.91 14.34
N PRO A 454 26.10 -9.70 13.01
CA PRO A 454 25.68 -8.46 12.36
C PRO A 454 24.21 -8.08 12.61
N PHE A 455 23.39 -9.03 13.08
CA PHE A 455 22.00 -8.79 13.49
C PHE A 455 21.82 -8.30 14.92
N ASP A 456 22.87 -8.34 15.74
CA ASP A 456 22.86 -7.85 17.12
C ASP A 456 23.17 -6.34 17.20
N VAL A 457 23.53 -5.70 16.08
CA VAL A 457 23.97 -4.30 16.00
C VAL A 457 23.30 -3.54 14.85
N SER A 458 22.78 -2.34 15.10
CA SER A 458 22.35 -1.39 14.06
C SER A 458 22.98 -0.01 14.26
N THR A 459 22.62 0.96 13.42
CA THR A 459 22.95 2.38 13.63
C THR A 459 21.72 3.21 14.03
N SER A 460 21.95 4.32 14.74
CA SER A 460 20.89 5.31 15.01
C SER A 460 20.26 5.81 13.71
N PRO A 461 18.91 5.82 13.59
CA PRO A 461 18.26 6.14 12.33
C PRO A 461 18.36 7.64 12.01
N VAL A 462 18.57 7.97 10.74
CA VAL A 462 18.51 9.35 10.22
C VAL A 462 17.53 9.45 9.06
N THR A 463 16.63 10.42 9.14
CA THR A 463 15.54 10.61 8.17
C THR A 463 15.86 11.67 7.14
N ILE A 464 16.15 11.20 5.93
CA ILE A 464 16.42 12.09 4.80
C ILE A 464 15.17 12.25 3.93
N GLY A 465 14.38 11.19 3.75
CA GLY A 465 13.29 11.15 2.77
C GLY A 465 13.80 11.36 1.34
N SER A 466 12.90 11.77 0.43
CA SER A 466 13.29 12.05 -0.97
C SER A 466 14.11 13.34 -1.08
N LEU A 467 15.19 13.28 -1.84
CA LEU A 467 15.95 14.43 -2.33
C LEU A 467 15.49 14.89 -3.71
N ARG A 468 15.93 16.08 -4.13
CA ARG A 468 15.69 16.60 -5.49
C ARG A 468 16.38 15.70 -6.52
N LYS A 469 15.80 15.59 -7.73
CA LYS A 469 16.34 14.70 -8.79
C LYS A 469 17.85 14.86 -9.07
N PRO A 470 18.43 16.08 -9.12
CA PRO A 470 19.86 16.25 -9.36
C PRO A 470 20.76 15.67 -8.27
N CYS A 471 20.25 15.47 -7.04
CA CYS A 471 21.03 14.89 -5.95
C CYS A 471 21.36 13.40 -6.16
N TYR A 472 20.80 12.75 -7.18
CA TYR A 472 21.06 11.33 -7.44
C TYR A 472 22.03 11.11 -8.61
N SER A 473 22.71 12.17 -9.09
CA SER A 473 23.65 12.07 -10.21
C SER A 473 25.02 11.50 -9.81
N SER A 474 25.46 11.72 -8.57
CA SER A 474 26.72 11.19 -8.03
C SER A 474 26.66 11.11 -6.50
N LEU A 475 27.60 10.38 -5.89
CA LEU A 475 27.66 10.31 -4.42
C LEU A 475 27.87 11.71 -3.82
N ARG A 476 28.69 12.56 -4.45
CA ARG A 476 28.93 13.94 -4.00
C ARG A 476 27.64 14.75 -3.93
N THR A 477 26.87 14.80 -5.02
CA THR A 477 25.63 15.58 -5.05
C THR A 477 24.59 15.02 -4.08
N TYR A 478 24.60 13.70 -3.86
CA TYR A 478 23.75 13.04 -2.87
C TYR A 478 24.10 13.44 -1.45
N VAL A 479 25.38 13.35 -1.06
CA VAL A 479 25.87 13.72 0.28
C VAL A 479 25.57 15.19 0.55
N ARG A 480 25.90 16.09 -0.38
CA ARG A 480 25.65 17.53 -0.21
C ARG A 480 24.16 17.84 -0.10
N GLY A 481 23.33 17.22 -0.95
CA GLY A 481 21.88 17.40 -0.91
C GLY A 481 21.24 16.85 0.37
N ALA A 482 21.76 15.75 0.91
CA ALA A 482 21.34 15.21 2.19
C ALA A 482 21.72 16.13 3.36
N VAL A 483 22.97 16.59 3.41
CA VAL A 483 23.46 17.51 4.47
C VAL A 483 22.70 18.83 4.43
N ASP A 484 22.50 19.41 3.26
CA ASP A 484 21.71 20.65 3.09
C ASP A 484 20.29 20.47 3.62
N LYS A 485 19.62 19.38 3.25
CA LYS A 485 18.27 19.09 3.75
C LYS A 485 18.21 18.90 5.27
N LEU A 486 19.18 18.19 5.85
CA LEU A 486 19.22 17.90 7.29
C LEU A 486 19.61 19.12 8.14
N THR A 487 20.26 20.12 7.54
CA THR A 487 20.69 21.34 8.26
C THR A 487 19.70 22.50 8.13
N THR A 488 18.90 22.53 7.05
CA THR A 488 17.94 23.62 6.75
C THR A 488 16.50 23.31 7.15
N SER A 489 16.13 22.03 7.25
CA SER A 489 14.76 21.63 7.60
C SER A 489 14.43 21.93 9.07
N THR A 490 13.32 22.62 9.29
CA THR A 490 12.76 22.82 10.63
C THR A 490 12.28 21.53 11.28
N GLU A 491 12.03 20.47 10.50
CA GLU A 491 11.60 19.15 10.97
C GLU A 491 12.76 18.31 11.56
N TYR A 492 14.03 18.63 11.26
CA TYR A 492 15.20 17.82 11.66
C TYR A 492 16.16 18.56 12.60
N LYS A 493 15.65 19.50 13.41
CA LYS A 493 16.48 20.32 14.33
C LYS A 493 17.42 19.49 15.22
N GLN A 494 16.99 18.30 15.64
CA GLN A 494 17.79 17.41 16.50
C GLN A 494 19.14 16.99 15.87
N TYR A 495 19.23 16.96 14.54
CA TYR A 495 20.47 16.62 13.84
C TYR A 495 21.19 17.84 13.27
N ALA A 496 20.54 19.00 13.20
CA ALA A 496 21.07 20.15 12.45
C ALA A 496 22.41 20.64 13.00
N ASP A 497 22.56 20.72 14.33
CA ASP A 497 23.80 21.17 14.97
C ASP A 497 24.91 20.12 14.89
N VAL A 498 24.58 18.84 15.14
CA VAL A 498 25.51 17.71 14.98
C VAL A 498 25.99 17.61 13.54
N MET A 499 25.09 17.76 12.56
CA MET A 499 25.42 17.71 11.14
C MET A 499 26.33 18.88 10.74
N ARG A 500 26.03 20.11 11.19
CA ARG A 500 26.90 21.27 10.99
C ARG A 500 28.28 21.06 11.61
N GLN A 501 28.36 20.47 12.80
CA GLN A 501 29.63 20.24 13.47
C GLN A 501 30.45 19.12 12.82
N ARG A 502 29.82 18.00 12.44
CA ARG A 502 30.52 16.80 11.99
C ARG A 502 30.73 16.71 10.49
N MET A 503 29.94 17.43 9.68
CA MET A 503 29.97 17.33 8.21
C MET A 503 30.43 18.60 7.49
N ALA A 504 30.62 19.73 8.18
CA ALA A 504 30.95 21.01 7.53
C ALA A 504 32.30 21.02 6.79
N ASP A 505 33.29 20.31 7.32
CA ASP A 505 34.65 20.22 6.79
C ASP A 505 34.84 19.06 5.79
N MET A 506 33.78 18.30 5.49
CA MET A 506 33.88 17.15 4.58
C MET A 506 34.24 17.60 3.16
N SER A 507 35.38 17.14 2.67
CA SER A 507 35.88 17.46 1.33
C SER A 507 35.32 16.53 0.26
N ASP A 508 35.34 16.96 -1.00
CA ASP A 508 34.95 16.11 -2.13
C ASP A 508 35.88 14.90 -2.29
N ALA A 509 37.19 15.08 -2.03
CA ALA A 509 38.17 14.00 -2.07
C ALA A 509 37.90 12.92 -1.01
N GLU A 510 37.40 13.31 0.16
CA GLU A 510 36.96 12.36 1.18
C GLU A 510 35.73 11.56 0.71
N ILE A 511 34.75 12.23 0.11
CA ILE A 511 33.57 11.55 -0.46
C ILE A 511 33.98 10.55 -1.55
N ASP A 512 34.90 10.94 -2.43
CA ASP A 512 35.43 10.06 -3.48
C ASP A 512 36.14 8.84 -2.91
N ALA A 513 36.89 9.01 -1.83
CA ALA A 513 37.57 7.91 -1.15
C ALA A 513 36.58 6.89 -0.60
N TYR A 514 35.46 7.34 -0.01
CA TYR A 514 34.37 6.45 0.39
C TYR A 514 33.72 5.76 -0.81
N GLU A 515 33.46 6.48 -1.90
CA GLU A 515 32.89 5.88 -3.11
C GLU A 515 33.80 4.78 -3.66
N ALA A 516 35.09 5.04 -3.79
CA ALA A 516 36.07 4.07 -4.29
C ALA A 516 36.20 2.84 -3.38
N ALA A 517 36.16 3.03 -2.05
CA ALA A 517 36.26 1.94 -1.09
C ALA A 517 35.05 0.99 -1.13
N TYR A 518 33.84 1.52 -1.35
CA TYR A 518 32.60 0.74 -1.30
C TYR A 518 32.02 0.36 -2.67
N ALA A 519 32.45 0.99 -3.77
CA ALA A 519 31.99 0.67 -5.12
C ALA A 519 32.12 -0.81 -5.49
N PRO A 520 33.20 -1.55 -5.16
CA PRO A 520 33.30 -2.99 -5.43
C PRO A 520 32.20 -3.81 -4.74
N ARG A 521 31.71 -3.32 -3.59
CA ARG A 521 30.66 -3.95 -2.78
C ARG A 521 29.25 -3.55 -3.19
N ARG A 522 29.09 -2.71 -4.23
CA ARG A 522 27.77 -2.33 -4.75
C ARG A 522 26.96 -3.56 -5.17
N LYS A 523 27.62 -4.57 -5.75
CA LYS A 523 26.96 -5.80 -6.22
C LYS A 523 26.33 -6.60 -5.07
N GLU A 524 26.99 -6.66 -3.92
CA GLU A 524 26.45 -7.30 -2.71
C GLU A 524 25.08 -6.71 -2.36
N LEU A 525 24.96 -5.37 -2.39
CA LEU A 525 23.72 -4.65 -2.08
C LEU A 525 22.62 -4.98 -3.09
N CYS A 526 22.93 -4.96 -4.39
CA CYS A 526 21.99 -5.28 -5.44
C CYS A 526 21.42 -6.70 -5.27
N VAL A 527 22.29 -7.68 -4.99
CA VAL A 527 21.88 -9.09 -4.80
C VAL A 527 20.94 -9.22 -3.61
N ILE A 528 21.31 -8.67 -2.46
CA ILE A 528 20.48 -8.74 -1.25
C ILE A 528 19.11 -8.12 -1.51
N TRP A 529 19.06 -6.91 -2.11
CA TRP A 529 17.78 -6.26 -2.41
C TRP A 529 16.91 -7.05 -3.37
N THR A 530 17.48 -7.65 -4.42
CA THR A 530 16.76 -8.51 -5.35
C THR A 530 16.20 -9.74 -4.64
N LEU A 531 16.99 -10.40 -3.80
CA LEU A 531 16.54 -11.55 -3.00
C LEU A 531 15.48 -11.17 -1.97
N MET A 532 15.57 -10.00 -1.35
CA MET A 532 14.53 -9.47 -0.46
C MET A 532 13.22 -9.24 -1.21
N ALA A 533 13.27 -8.60 -2.39
CA ALA A 533 12.09 -8.34 -3.21
C ALA A 533 11.44 -9.64 -3.72
N PHE A 534 12.26 -10.60 -4.13
CA PHE A 534 11.81 -11.95 -4.49
C PHE A 534 11.14 -12.66 -3.31
N SER A 535 11.82 -12.72 -2.16
CA SER A 535 11.32 -13.43 -0.96
C SER A 535 10.05 -12.78 -0.41
N ALA A 536 9.90 -11.46 -0.53
CA ALA A 536 8.73 -10.74 -0.03
C ALA A 536 7.44 -11.00 -0.82
N THR A 537 7.50 -11.71 -1.95
CA THR A 537 6.32 -12.27 -2.61
C THR A 537 5.56 -13.25 -1.69
N VAL A 538 6.28 -13.98 -0.83
CA VAL A 538 5.71 -14.83 0.24
C VAL A 538 5.12 -13.98 1.37
N VAL A 539 5.69 -12.80 1.66
CA VAL A 539 5.09 -11.87 2.64
C VAL A 539 3.75 -11.34 2.13
N GLU A 540 3.63 -11.00 0.85
CA GLU A 540 2.32 -10.64 0.28
C GLU A 540 1.35 -11.83 0.32
N ALA A 541 1.84 -13.05 0.07
CA ALA A 541 1.05 -14.27 0.19
C ALA A 541 0.53 -14.49 1.61
N LEU A 542 1.35 -14.28 2.65
CA LEU A 542 0.94 -14.33 4.07
C LEU A 542 -0.20 -13.35 4.36
N ILE A 543 -0.08 -12.09 3.92
CA ILE A 543 -1.09 -11.06 4.18
C ILE A 543 -2.41 -11.37 3.48
N VAL A 544 -2.35 -11.82 2.22
CA VAL A 544 -3.55 -12.14 1.43
C VAL A 544 -4.21 -13.43 1.92
N ALA A 545 -3.42 -14.44 2.27
CA ALA A 545 -3.91 -15.69 2.83
C ALA A 545 -4.57 -15.50 4.21
N ASP A 546 -3.99 -14.68 5.09
CA ASP A 546 -4.59 -14.31 6.39
C ASP A 546 -5.98 -13.68 6.24
N ARG A 547 -6.11 -12.77 5.27
CA ARG A 547 -7.38 -12.08 4.96
C ARG A 547 -8.46 -13.01 4.43
N TRP A 548 -8.07 -13.90 3.53
CA TRP A 548 -8.96 -14.94 3.02
C TRP A 548 -9.37 -15.90 4.14
N LEU A 549 -8.40 -16.35 4.94
CA LEU A 549 -8.64 -17.31 6.02
C LEU A 549 -9.55 -16.73 7.10
N PHE A 550 -9.42 -15.43 7.40
CA PHE A 550 -10.36 -14.75 8.30
C PHE A 550 -11.82 -14.88 7.84
N LEU A 551 -12.10 -14.81 6.52
CA LEU A 551 -13.44 -15.03 5.99
C LEU A 551 -13.84 -16.51 6.06
N ALA A 552 -12.92 -17.41 5.70
CA ALA A 552 -13.15 -18.86 5.73
C ALA A 552 -13.41 -19.40 7.16
N GLU A 553 -12.86 -18.75 8.20
CA GLU A 553 -13.09 -19.07 9.61
C GLU A 553 -14.49 -18.65 10.12
N GLN A 554 -15.37 -18.10 9.26
CA GLN A 554 -16.71 -17.60 9.61
C GLN A 554 -17.82 -18.38 8.88
N PRO A 555 -17.93 -19.71 9.05
CA PRO A 555 -18.84 -20.56 8.26
C PRO A 555 -20.32 -20.23 8.46
N ASP A 556 -20.68 -19.62 9.59
CA ASP A 556 -22.06 -19.22 9.90
C ASP A 556 -22.52 -17.99 9.10
N VAL A 557 -21.58 -17.20 8.55
CA VAL A 557 -21.88 -15.95 7.84
C VAL A 557 -21.43 -15.98 6.38
N VAL A 558 -20.28 -16.60 6.10
CA VAL A 558 -19.64 -16.60 4.78
C VAL A 558 -19.91 -17.92 4.06
N GLU A 559 -20.53 -17.85 2.88
CA GLU A 559 -20.79 -19.03 2.04
C GLU A 559 -19.58 -19.41 1.21
N HIS A 560 -18.96 -18.39 0.60
CA HIS A 560 -17.81 -18.55 -0.27
C HIS A 560 -16.80 -17.43 -0.03
N ALA A 561 -15.51 -17.78 -0.01
CA ALA A 561 -14.42 -16.81 0.01
C ALA A 561 -13.28 -17.31 -0.87
N TRP A 562 -12.69 -16.40 -1.64
CA TRP A 562 -11.54 -16.72 -2.50
C TRP A 562 -10.71 -15.47 -2.79
N VAL A 563 -9.58 -15.69 -3.44
CA VAL A 563 -8.69 -14.66 -3.96
C VAL A 563 -8.50 -14.88 -5.45
N GLN A 564 -8.58 -13.81 -6.23
CA GLN A 564 -8.31 -13.89 -7.67
C GLN A 564 -7.62 -12.63 -8.19
N THR A 565 -6.98 -12.77 -9.33
CA THR A 565 -6.39 -11.66 -10.08
C THR A 565 -7.45 -10.96 -10.94
N VAL A 566 -7.51 -9.63 -10.90
CA VAL A 566 -8.45 -8.84 -11.73
C VAL A 566 -7.75 -7.85 -12.66
N PHE A 567 -6.48 -7.53 -12.41
CA PHE A 567 -5.70 -6.61 -13.25
C PHE A 567 -4.54 -7.35 -13.92
N GLU A 568 -4.24 -6.98 -15.16
CA GLU A 568 -2.95 -7.32 -15.76
C GLU A 568 -1.78 -6.80 -14.90
N TYR A 569 -0.94 -7.73 -14.45
CA TYR A 569 0.14 -7.45 -13.53
C TYR A 569 1.16 -6.43 -14.08
N ALA A 570 1.46 -6.49 -15.38
CA ALA A 570 2.36 -5.55 -16.05
C ALA A 570 1.89 -4.09 -15.92
N GLN A 571 0.58 -3.85 -15.92
CA GLN A 571 0.00 -2.51 -15.79
C GLN A 571 -0.27 -2.13 -14.33
N SER A 572 -0.83 -3.07 -13.54
CA SER A 572 -1.04 -2.90 -12.11
C SER A 572 -0.70 -4.17 -11.33
N PRO A 573 0.48 -4.20 -10.66
CA PRO A 573 0.91 -5.35 -9.85
C PRO A 573 0.01 -5.69 -8.66
N ARG A 574 -0.81 -4.72 -8.22
CA ARG A 574 -1.75 -4.89 -7.10
C ARG A 574 -3.05 -5.46 -7.59
N ASN A 575 -2.98 -6.68 -8.11
CA ASN A 575 -4.07 -7.29 -8.85
C ASN A 575 -4.85 -8.37 -8.08
N LEU A 576 -4.44 -8.73 -6.87
CA LEU A 576 -5.14 -9.70 -6.03
C LEU A 576 -6.34 -9.05 -5.33
N VAL A 577 -7.52 -9.63 -5.54
CA VAL A 577 -8.79 -9.23 -4.92
C VAL A 577 -9.21 -10.32 -3.95
N VAL A 578 -9.45 -9.95 -2.69
CA VAL A 578 -10.06 -10.84 -1.69
C VAL A 578 -11.57 -10.69 -1.81
N VAL A 579 -12.25 -11.81 -2.05
CA VAL A 579 -13.69 -11.87 -2.27
C VAL A 579 -14.34 -12.70 -1.17
N GLY A 580 -15.47 -12.22 -0.65
CA GLY A 580 -16.33 -12.96 0.25
C GLY A 580 -17.79 -12.77 -0.12
N LEU A 581 -18.57 -13.85 -0.09
CA LEU A 581 -20.00 -13.87 -0.29
C LEU A 581 -20.68 -14.31 1.00
N ARG A 582 -21.67 -13.54 1.45
CA ARG A 582 -22.50 -13.89 2.61
C ARG A 582 -23.45 -15.00 2.21
N ARG A 583 -23.76 -15.90 3.15
CA ARG A 583 -24.85 -16.86 3.00
C ARG A 583 -26.20 -16.14 2.90
N ASN A 584 -27.13 -16.72 2.14
CA ASN A 584 -28.47 -16.17 1.98
C ASN A 584 -29.34 -16.26 3.25
N ASP A 585 -29.06 -17.26 4.11
CA ASP A 585 -29.78 -17.57 5.35
C ASP A 585 -29.17 -16.94 6.61
N ALA A 586 -28.02 -16.27 6.49
CA ALA A 586 -27.25 -15.68 7.60
C ALA A 586 -27.56 -14.22 7.91
#